data_AF-A0A3N4K0M4-F1
#
_entry.id   AF-A0A3N4K0M4-F1
#
_cell.length_a   1.000
_cell.length_b   1.000
_cell.length_c   1.000
_cell.angle_alpha   90.00
_cell.angle_beta   90.00
_cell.angle_gamma   90.00
#
_symmetry.space_group_name_H-M   'P 1'
#
loop_
_entity.id
_entity.type
_entity.pdbx_description
1 polymer ?
#
loop_
_entity_poly.entity_id
_entity_poly.type
_entity_poly.pdbx_seq_one_letter_code
_entity_poly.pdbx_strand_id
1 'polypeptide(L)'
;WFNVYMDNYFTNVSLSQVLHNISISTCGTAWQNRNAFPPELHNGKTKPHTTSTNTATCRAFRAGHEHQVFPTPKVIDNYNHNMNIVDRTNQLHVLYHTQLKAQQNWLPIFYWLSDTSIVNSFIL
;
A
#
# COMPACT_ATOMS: atom_id res chain seq x y z
N TRP A 1 8.01 -17.22 -7.26
CA TRP A 1 7.12 -16.15 -7.76
C TRP A 1 7.27 -14.95 -6.85
N PHE A 2 7.71 -13.82 -7.40
CA PHE A 2 7.83 -12.58 -6.64
C PHE A 2 6.53 -11.79 -6.77
N ASN A 3 5.98 -11.36 -5.63
CA ASN A 3 4.78 -10.54 -5.58
C ASN A 3 5.16 -9.10 -5.23
N VAL A 4 4.88 -8.17 -6.13
CA VAL A 4 5.12 -6.74 -5.91
C VAL A 4 3.81 -6.07 -5.55
N TYR A 5 3.81 -5.33 -4.44
CA TYR A 5 2.65 -4.57 -3.98
C TYR A 5 2.87 -3.09 -4.29
N MET A 6 1.92 -2.45 -4.95
CA MET A 6 2.06 -1.09 -5.48
C MET A 6 0.86 -0.20 -5.11
N ASP A 7 1.12 1.09 -4.92
CA ASP A 7 0.08 2.10 -4.74
C ASP A 7 -0.52 2.54 -6.08
N ASN A 8 -1.68 3.19 -6.02
CA ASN A 8 -2.43 3.81 -7.12
C ASN A 8 -1.57 4.59 -8.11
N TYR A 9 -0.48 5.20 -7.64
CA TYR A 9 0.42 5.97 -8.49
C TYR A 9 1.15 5.09 -9.51
N PHE A 10 1.61 3.91 -9.09
CA PHE A 10 2.42 3.01 -9.90
C PHE A 10 1.59 1.91 -10.59
N THR A 11 0.32 1.77 -10.25
CA THR A 11 -0.55 0.75 -10.84
C THR A 11 -0.98 1.11 -12.26
N ASN A 12 -0.55 0.27 -13.20
CA ASN A 12 -0.92 0.33 -14.61
C ASN A 12 -1.14 -1.09 -15.14
N VAL A 13 -2.28 -1.31 -15.81
CA VAL A 13 -2.67 -2.63 -16.34
C VAL A 13 -1.66 -3.15 -17.38
N SER A 14 -1.17 -2.28 -18.27
CA SER A 14 -0.17 -2.66 -19.26
C SER A 14 1.15 -3.06 -18.62
N LEU A 15 1.56 -2.36 -17.56
CA LEU A 15 2.75 -2.72 -16.77
C LEU A 15 2.57 -4.08 -16.09
N SER A 16 1.41 -4.33 -15.48
CA SER A 16 1.09 -5.61 -14.86
C SER A 16 1.15 -6.78 -15.85
N GLN A 17 0.68 -6.59 -17.09
CA GLN A 17 0.79 -7.62 -18.15
C GLN A 17 2.25 -7.92 -18.51
N VAL A 18 3.08 -6.89 -18.67
CA VAL A 18 4.52 -7.07 -18.94
C VAL A 18 5.22 -7.78 -17.78
N LEU A 19 4.94 -7.39 -16.54
CA LEU A 19 5.52 -8.02 -15.35
C LEU A 19 5.08 -9.47 -15.20
N HIS A 20 3.81 -9.77 -15.52
CA HIS A 20 3.30 -11.14 -15.51
C HIS A 20 4.06 -12.03 -16.50
N ASN A 21 4.40 -11.52 -17.69
CA ASN A 21 5.22 -12.24 -18.67
C ASN A 21 6.65 -12.52 -18.15
N ILE A 22 7.16 -11.66 -17.25
CA ILE A 22 8.46 -11.81 -16.60
C ILE A 22 8.35 -12.68 -15.31
N SER A 23 7.20 -13.33 -15.08
CA SER A 23 6.92 -14.13 -13.88
C SER A 23 6.95 -13.34 -12.56
N ILE A 24 6.62 -12.05 -12.64
CA ILE A 24 6.44 -11.15 -11.49
C ILE A 24 4.94 -10.83 -11.38
N SER A 25 4.34 -11.20 -10.26
CA SER A 25 2.94 -10.88 -9.99
C SER A 25 2.84 -9.50 -9.33
N THR A 26 1.89 -8.67 -9.76
CA THR A 26 1.65 -7.36 -9.17
C THR A 26 0.28 -7.29 -8.53
N CYS A 27 0.21 -6.72 -7.33
CA CYS A 27 -1.04 -6.42 -6.62
C CYS A 27 -1.06 -4.94 -6.26
N GLY A 28 -2.19 -4.26 -6.42
CA GLY A 28 -2.26 -2.85 -6.12
C GLY A 28 -3.67 -2.28 -6.15
N THR A 29 -3.80 -1.03 -5.75
CA THR A 29 -5.04 -0.27 -5.88
C THR A 29 -5.09 0.42 -7.24
N ALA A 30 -6.24 0.45 -7.91
CA ALA A 30 -6.38 1.05 -9.23
C ALA A 30 -7.34 2.24 -9.19
N TRP A 31 -6.96 3.33 -9.84
CA TRP A 31 -7.82 4.50 -9.95
C TRP A 31 -8.90 4.27 -11.02
N GLN A 32 -10.17 4.39 -10.62
CA GLN A 32 -11.33 4.11 -11.49
C GLN A 32 -11.38 4.99 -12.75
N ASN A 33 -10.79 6.19 -12.68
CA ASN A 33 -10.78 7.15 -13.78
C ASN A 33 -9.58 6.95 -14.75
N ARG A 34 -8.86 5.82 -14.69
CA ARG A 34 -7.83 5.50 -15.69
C ARG A 34 -8.45 4.81 -16.90
N ASN A 35 -7.94 5.14 -18.09
CA ASN A 35 -8.42 4.57 -19.37
C ASN A 35 -8.35 3.04 -19.45
N ALA A 36 -7.49 2.40 -18.66
CA ALA A 36 -7.35 0.94 -18.61
C ALA A 36 -8.19 0.27 -17.51
N PHE A 37 -9.05 1.03 -16.82
CA PHE A 37 -9.93 0.46 -15.81
C PHE A 37 -11.11 -0.28 -16.48
N PRO A 38 -11.45 -1.51 -16.04
CA PRO A 38 -12.51 -2.28 -16.68
C PRO A 38 -13.85 -1.54 -16.59
N PRO A 39 -14.57 -1.33 -17.71
CA PRO A 39 -15.86 -0.64 -17.69
C PRO A 39 -16.91 -1.37 -16.84
N GLU A 40 -16.79 -2.69 -16.70
CA GLU A 40 -17.66 -3.53 -15.86
C GLU A 40 -17.59 -3.15 -14.37
N LEU A 41 -16.47 -2.58 -13.94
CA LEU A 41 -16.24 -2.17 -12.56
C LEU A 41 -16.52 -0.67 -12.32
N HIS A 42 -16.78 0.11 -13.38
CA HIS A 42 -17.01 1.56 -13.27
C HIS A 42 -18.28 1.89 -12.47
N ASN A 43 -19.26 0.98 -12.47
CA ASN A 43 -20.56 1.14 -11.79
C ASN A 43 -20.58 0.63 -10.34
N GLY A 44 -19.43 0.39 -9.71
CA GLY A 44 -19.32 -0.08 -8.33
C GLY A 44 -19.65 0.96 -7.23
N LYS A 45 -20.31 2.07 -7.56
CA LYS A 45 -20.68 3.13 -6.61
C LYS A 45 -22.19 3.22 -6.44
N THR A 46 -22.75 2.23 -5.77
CA THR A 46 -23.85 2.55 -4.85
C THR A 46 -23.32 2.25 -3.47
N LYS A 47 -23.31 3.26 -2.58
CA LYS A 47 -23.24 2.95 -1.14
C LYS A 47 -24.28 1.84 -0.89
N PRO A 48 -23.94 0.78 -0.16
CA PRO A 48 -24.93 -0.25 0.16
C PRO A 48 -26.20 0.45 0.66
N HIS A 49 -27.33 0.23 -0.03
CA HIS A 49 -28.61 0.77 0.43
C HIS A 49 -28.85 0.25 1.85
N THR A 50 -29.60 0.99 2.67
CA THR A 50 -29.91 0.66 4.07
C THR A 50 -30.32 -0.81 4.28
N THR A 51 -30.84 -1.45 3.23
CA THR A 51 -31.35 -2.83 3.17
C THR A 51 -30.33 -3.91 2.76
N SER A 52 -29.12 -3.57 2.30
CA SER A 52 -28.14 -4.59 1.90
C SER A 52 -27.34 -5.10 3.11
N THR A 53 -27.05 -6.39 3.13
CA THR A 53 -26.37 -7.12 4.21
C THR A 53 -25.04 -6.48 4.66
N ASN A 54 -24.37 -5.73 3.77
CA ASN A 54 -23.08 -5.07 4.04
C ASN A 54 -23.18 -3.80 4.90
N THR A 55 -24.39 -3.28 5.15
CA THR A 55 -24.60 -2.08 5.97
C THR A 55 -24.28 -2.34 7.45
N ALA A 56 -24.38 -3.58 7.93
CA ALA A 56 -23.94 -3.96 9.28
C ALA A 56 -22.42 -3.78 9.46
N THR A 57 -21.64 -4.13 8.44
CA THR A 57 -20.17 -4.02 8.43
C THR A 57 -19.67 -2.58 8.51
N CYS A 58 -20.27 -1.66 7.75
CA CYS A 58 -19.90 -0.25 7.81
C CYS A 58 -20.41 0.46 9.09
N ARG A 59 -21.48 -0.03 9.73
CA ARG A 59 -22.03 0.52 10.99
C ARG A 59 -21.29 0.04 12.24
N ALA A 60 -20.55 -1.06 12.18
CA ALA A 60 -19.72 -1.56 13.28
C ALA A 60 -18.54 -0.63 13.64
N PHE A 61 -18.20 0.33 12.78
CA PHE A 61 -17.17 1.36 13.04
C PHE A 61 -17.71 2.60 13.79
N ARG A 62 -18.87 2.49 14.44
CA ARG A 62 -19.40 3.57 15.29
C ARG A 62 -18.77 3.47 16.69
N ALA A 63 -18.36 4.61 17.25
CA ALA A 63 -17.73 4.67 18.57
C ALA A 63 -18.58 3.93 19.63
N GLY A 64 -18.07 2.81 20.14
CA GLY A 64 -18.73 1.98 21.15
C GLY A 64 -18.99 0.52 20.77
N HIS A 65 -18.73 0.09 19.52
CA HIS A 65 -18.78 -1.32 19.13
C HIS A 65 -17.37 -1.91 19.07
N GLU A 66 -17.16 -3.03 19.76
CA GLU A 66 -15.91 -3.80 19.69
C GLU A 66 -15.71 -4.37 18.28
N HIS A 67 -14.43 -4.48 17.90
CA HIS A 67 -13.93 -4.81 16.57
C HIS A 67 -14.49 -6.15 16.05
N GLN A 68 -15.61 -6.11 15.30
CA GLN A 68 -16.15 -7.31 14.64
C GLN A 68 -15.22 -7.68 13.47
N VAL A 69 -14.63 -8.87 13.52
CA VAL A 69 -13.70 -9.35 12.50
C VAL A 69 -14.51 -9.80 11.28
N PHE A 70 -14.38 -9.07 10.16
CA PHE A 70 -15.00 -9.44 8.90
C PHE A 70 -14.05 -10.32 8.06
N PRO A 71 -14.56 -11.35 7.35
CA PRO A 71 -13.78 -12.11 6.40
C PRO A 71 -13.39 -11.19 5.23
N THR A 72 -12.18 -10.65 5.29
CA THR A 72 -11.62 -9.80 4.25
C THR A 72 -11.12 -10.68 3.11
N PRO A 73 -11.36 -10.33 1.83
CA PRO A 73 -10.80 -11.06 0.70
C PRO A 73 -9.28 -11.20 0.84
N LYS A 74 -8.75 -12.41 0.60
CA LYS A 74 -7.31 -12.70 0.76
C LYS A 74 -6.41 -11.73 -0.01
N VAL A 75 -6.84 -11.24 -1.17
CA VAL A 75 -6.08 -10.26 -1.96
C VAL A 75 -5.96 -8.91 -1.26
N ILE A 76 -7.02 -8.46 -0.56
CA ILE A 76 -7.04 -7.20 0.18
C ILE A 76 -6.23 -7.35 1.47
N ASP A 77 -6.37 -8.50 2.15
CA ASP A 77 -5.60 -8.79 3.36
C ASP A 77 -4.09 -8.85 3.08
N ASN A 78 -3.69 -9.59 2.04
CA ASN A 78 -2.29 -9.66 1.60
C ASN A 78 -1.73 -8.29 1.17
N TYR A 79 -2.55 -7.46 0.51
CA TYR A 79 -2.18 -6.10 0.17
C TYR A 79 -1.96 -5.27 1.43
N ASN A 80 -2.95 -5.22 2.34
CA ASN A 80 -2.85 -4.44 3.57
C ASN A 80 -1.66 -4.86 4.44
N HIS A 81 -1.32 -6.14 4.48
CA HIS A 81 -0.17 -6.63 5.23
C HIS A 81 1.16 -6.12 4.65
N ASN A 82 1.29 -6.09 3.33
CA ASN A 82 2.55 -5.84 2.62
C ASN A 82 2.71 -4.40 2.09
N MET A 83 1.63 -3.64 1.98
CA MET A 83 1.61 -2.27 1.44
C MET A 83 2.46 -1.31 2.28
N ASN A 84 2.41 -1.47 3.60
CA ASN A 84 3.00 -0.53 4.55
C ASN A 84 4.49 -0.78 4.81
N ILE A 85 5.14 -1.67 4.06
CA ILE A 85 6.55 -2.03 4.32
C ILE A 85 7.45 -0.81 4.13
N VAL A 86 7.24 -0.04 3.05
CA VAL A 86 8.02 1.17 2.77
C VAL A 86 7.78 2.24 3.83
N ASP A 87 6.52 2.44 4.25
CA ASP A 87 6.18 3.39 5.30
C ASP A 87 6.79 3.01 6.64
N ARG A 88 6.82 1.71 6.98
CA ARG A 88 7.49 1.22 8.19
C ARG A 88 8.98 1.50 8.15
N THR A 89 9.65 1.28 7.02
CA THR A 89 11.06 1.64 6.85
C THR A 89 11.28 3.14 7.03
N ASN A 90 10.40 3.97 6.46
CA ASN A 90 10.44 5.41 6.65
C ASN A 90 10.21 5.82 8.13
N GLN A 91 9.30 5.15 8.84
CA GLN A 91 9.07 5.37 10.28
C GLN A 91 10.29 5.01 11.11
N LEU A 92 10.95 3.88 10.81
CA LEU A 92 12.21 3.49 11.45
C LEU A 92 13.31 4.52 11.18
N HIS A 93 13.39 5.05 9.95
CA HIS A 93 14.33 6.10 9.61
C HIS A 93 14.10 7.39 10.41
N VAL A 94 12.85 7.80 10.63
CA VAL A 94 12.51 8.95 11.48
C VAL A 94 12.92 8.72 12.93
N LEU A 95 12.78 7.49 13.46
CA LEU A 95 13.13 7.16 14.84
C LEU A 95 14.65 7.24 15.10
N TYR A 96 15.47 6.89 14.12
CA TYR A 96 16.94 6.85 14.23
C TYR A 96 17.64 7.96 13.43
N HIS A 97 16.94 9.06 13.15
CA HIS A 97 17.47 10.13 12.30
C HIS A 97 18.73 10.76 12.92
N THR A 98 19.88 10.58 12.25
CA THR A 98 21.18 11.09 12.72
C THR A 98 21.53 12.47 12.13
N GLN A 99 20.62 13.12 11.39
CA GLN A 99 21.06 14.23 10.54
C GLN A 99 21.47 15.48 11.30
N LEU A 100 22.69 15.89 11.02
CA LEU A 100 23.20 17.21 11.36
C LEU A 100 22.62 18.24 10.40
N LYS A 101 22.25 19.42 10.92
CA LYS A 101 21.74 20.53 10.09
C LYS A 101 22.78 20.89 9.02
N ALA A 102 22.45 20.61 7.77
CA ALA A 102 23.31 20.84 6.62
C ALA A 102 22.77 21.99 5.76
N GLN A 103 23.66 22.80 5.19
CA GLN A 103 23.30 23.85 4.22
C GLN A 103 23.49 23.40 2.76
N GLN A 104 23.98 22.17 2.54
CA GLN A 104 24.24 21.62 1.22
C GLN A 104 23.23 20.53 0.87
N ASN A 105 22.60 20.63 -0.30
CA ASN A 105 21.50 19.76 -0.72
C ASN A 105 21.88 18.28 -0.88
N TRP A 106 23.16 17.96 -1.06
CA TRP A 106 23.64 16.57 -1.18
C TRP A 106 23.90 15.89 0.17
N LEU A 107 24.11 16.64 1.25
CA LEU A 107 24.42 16.05 2.55
C LEU A 107 23.24 15.27 3.18
N PRO A 108 21.97 15.70 3.04
CA PRO A 108 20.81 14.90 3.44
C PRO A 108 20.73 13.54 2.74
N ILE A 109 21.13 13.46 1.46
CA ILE A 109 21.16 12.20 0.70
C ILE A 109 22.25 11.27 1.25
N PHE A 110 23.43 11.81 1.57
CA PHE A 110 24.53 11.04 2.16
C PHE A 110 24.15 10.44 3.53
N TYR A 111 23.52 11.23 4.40
CA TYR A 111 23.05 10.71 5.69
C TYR A 111 21.95 9.67 5.51
N TRP A 112 21.01 9.88 4.59
CA TRP A 112 19.97 8.89 4.28
C TRP A 112 20.54 7.55 3.80
N LEU A 113 21.56 7.57 2.94
CA LEU A 113 22.26 6.35 2.49
C LEU A 113 22.97 5.65 3.67
N SER A 114 23.62 6.41 4.55
CA SER A 114 24.33 5.88 5.71
C SER A 114 23.37 5.23 6.71
N ASP A 115 22.28 5.92 7.05
CA ASP A 115 21.23 5.40 7.94
C ASP A 115 20.60 4.12 7.36
N THR A 116 20.38 4.07 6.04
CA THR A 116 19.86 2.86 5.35
C THR A 116 20.85 1.70 5.44
N SER A 117 22.15 1.96 5.31
CA SER A 117 23.20 0.93 5.44
C SER A 117 23.25 0.35 6.85
N ILE A 118 23.09 1.17 7.89
CA ILE A 118 23.09 0.71 9.29
C ILE A 118 21.89 -0.20 9.53
N VAL A 119 20.69 0.20 9.11
CA VAL A 119 19.48 -0.63 9.25
C VAL A 119 19.62 -1.96 8.48
N ASN A 120 20.15 -1.93 7.26
CA ASN A 120 20.39 -3.14 6.48
C ASN A 120 21.42 -4.08 7.13
N SER A 121 22.47 -3.52 7.76
CA SER A 121 23.47 -4.31 8.50
C SER A 121 22.94 -4.96 9.78
N PHE A 122 21.87 -4.40 10.37
CA PHE A 122 21.22 -4.98 11.54
C PHE A 122 20.26 -6.14 11.17
N ILE A 123 19.79 -6.17 9.93
CA ILE A 123 18.86 -7.19 9.42
C ILE A 123 19.60 -8.43 8.88
N LEU A 124 20.83 -8.25 8.35
CA LEU A 124 21.71 -9.30 7.85
C LEU A 124 22.44 -10.03 8.98
#